data_AF-A0A2D3L6Z1-F1
#
_entry.id   AF-A0A2D3L6Z1-F1
#
_cell.length_a   1.000
_cell.length_b   1.000
_cell.length_c   1.000
_cell.angle_alpha   90.00
_cell.angle_beta   90.00
_cell.angle_gamma   90.00
#
_symmetry.space_group_name_H-M   'P 1'
#
loop_
_entity.id
_entity.type
_entity.pdbx_description
1 polymer ?
#
loop_
_entity_poly.entity_id
_entity_poly.type
_entity_poly.pdbx_seq_one_letter_code
_entity_poly.pdbx_strand_id
1 'polypeptide(L)'
;MEKETINNRICYIIEKEGHTISSFARKIGVGDQTIRSITKDRNKPSFELIVKIIESFEWVDANWLVMGEESDMDVDKKKLYSIISMQQKTIESQQKTIDRLTSKLVEDLPEESSKKVASAG
;
A
#
# COMPACT_ATOMS: atom_id res chain seq x y z
N MET A 1 -0.32 -18.82 -22.21
CA MET A 1 0.26 -18.18 -21.01
C MET A 1 0.45 -19.29 -20.00
N GLU A 2 1.69 -19.54 -19.57
CA GLU A 2 1.94 -20.52 -18.50
C GLU A 2 1.30 -20.02 -17.20
N LYS A 3 0.65 -20.93 -16.47
CA LYS A 3 -0.02 -20.61 -15.21
C LYS A 3 1.05 -20.45 -14.12
N GLU A 4 1.04 -19.32 -13.43
CA GLU A 4 1.95 -19.07 -12.31
C GLU A 4 1.76 -20.11 -11.20
N THR A 5 2.87 -20.72 -10.77
CA THR A 5 2.88 -21.77 -9.76
C THR A 5 3.27 -21.24 -8.39
N ILE A 6 3.00 -22.03 -7.34
CA ILE A 6 3.52 -21.75 -5.99
C ILE A 6 5.05 -21.66 -5.96
N ASN A 7 5.74 -22.41 -6.82
CA ASN A 7 7.20 -22.38 -6.92
C ASN A 7 7.68 -21.01 -7.45
N ASN A 8 6.96 -20.43 -8.43
CA ASN A 8 7.25 -19.08 -8.91
C ASN A 8 7.09 -18.04 -7.80
N ARG A 9 6.03 -18.14 -6.99
CA ARG A 9 5.80 -17.24 -5.85
C ARG A 9 6.86 -17.39 -4.76
N ILE A 10 7.32 -18.61 -4.47
CA ILE A 10 8.45 -18.83 -3.55
C ILE A 10 9.73 -18.17 -4.11
N CYS A 11 10.03 -18.32 -5.41
CA CYS A 11 11.15 -17.62 -6.04
C CYS A 11 11.03 -16.10 -5.92
N TYR A 12 9.83 -15.56 -6.11
CA TYR A 12 9.57 -14.13 -5.93
C TYR A 12 9.82 -13.66 -4.50
N ILE A 13 9.39 -14.43 -3.49
CA ILE A 13 9.67 -14.10 -2.08
C ILE A 13 11.19 -14.06 -1.85
N ILE A 14 11.94 -15.05 -2.35
CA ILE A 14 13.41 -15.11 -2.21
C ILE A 14 14.07 -13.85 -2.79
N GLU A 15 13.64 -13.44 -3.98
CA GLU A 15 14.16 -12.26 -4.67
C GLU A 15 13.80 -10.96 -3.95
N LYS A 16 12.52 -10.80 -3.57
CA LYS A 16 12.01 -9.60 -2.89
C LYS A 16 12.68 -9.35 -1.54
N GLU A 17 13.01 -10.41 -0.81
CA GLU A 17 13.73 -10.35 0.47
C GLU A 17 15.26 -10.20 0.29
N GLY A 18 15.76 -10.20 -0.96
CA GLY A 18 17.19 -10.07 -1.24
C GLY A 18 18.02 -11.27 -0.76
N HIS A 19 17.42 -12.46 -0.67
CA HIS A 19 18.07 -13.66 -0.20
C HIS A 19 18.70 -14.49 -1.32
N THR A 20 19.83 -15.12 -1.02
CA THR A 20 20.31 -16.29 -1.77
C THR A 20 19.54 -17.53 -1.34
N ILE A 21 19.61 -18.61 -2.14
CA ILE A 21 19.01 -19.91 -1.76
C ILE A 21 19.47 -20.36 -0.38
N SER A 22 20.77 -20.26 -0.09
CA SER A 22 21.35 -20.71 1.18
C SER A 22 20.95 -19.83 2.37
N SER A 23 20.88 -18.50 2.18
CA SER A 23 20.43 -17.60 3.25
C SER A 23 18.93 -17.75 3.52
N PHE A 24 18.12 -17.94 2.47
CA PHE A 24 16.69 -18.20 2.59
C PHE A 24 16.40 -19.50 3.33
N ALA A 25 17.06 -20.60 2.93
CA ALA A 25 16.92 -21.91 3.56
C ALA A 25 17.24 -21.84 5.07
N ARG A 26 18.32 -21.14 5.42
CA ARG A 26 18.71 -20.90 6.82
C ARG A 26 17.70 -20.05 7.58
N LYS A 27 17.19 -18.98 6.97
CA LYS A 27 16.19 -18.06 7.56
C LYS A 27 14.92 -18.80 7.97
N ILE A 28 14.43 -19.71 7.12
CA ILE A 28 13.19 -20.46 7.38
C ILE A 28 13.43 -21.83 8.04
N GLY A 29 14.68 -22.19 8.36
CA GLY A 29 15.03 -23.44 9.05
C GLY A 29 14.80 -24.71 8.22
N VAL A 30 15.22 -24.72 6.95
CA VAL A 30 15.22 -25.89 6.06
C VAL A 30 16.58 -26.09 5.37
N GLY A 31 16.79 -27.24 4.74
CA GLY A 31 18.02 -27.52 3.99
C GLY A 31 18.07 -26.85 2.62
N ASP A 32 19.24 -26.39 2.20
CA ASP A 32 19.49 -25.78 0.87
C ASP A 32 18.97 -26.62 -0.30
N GLN A 33 19.10 -27.96 -0.22
CA GLN A 33 18.66 -28.86 -1.27
C GLN A 33 17.14 -28.81 -1.47
N THR A 34 16.38 -28.62 -0.39
CA THR A 34 14.92 -28.45 -0.45
C THR A 34 14.59 -27.22 -1.28
N ILE A 35 15.17 -26.07 -0.97
CA ILE A 35 14.92 -24.82 -1.70
C ILE A 35 15.39 -24.92 -3.15
N ARG A 36 16.59 -25.48 -3.41
CA ARG A 36 17.08 -25.69 -4.79
C ARG A 36 16.14 -26.54 -5.64
N SER A 37 15.49 -27.54 -5.05
CA SER A 37 14.53 -28.40 -5.76
C SER A 37 13.26 -27.63 -6.12
N ILE A 38 12.77 -26.78 -5.21
CA ILE A 38 11.61 -25.90 -5.41
C ILE A 38 11.90 -24.86 -6.50
N THR A 39 13.04 -24.15 -6.42
CA THR A 39 13.37 -23.09 -7.38
C THR A 39 13.60 -23.61 -8.80
N LYS A 40 13.87 -24.92 -8.96
CA LYS A 40 14.02 -25.58 -10.27
C LYS A 40 12.73 -26.24 -10.76
N ASP A 41 11.62 -26.03 -10.04
CA ASP A 41 10.31 -26.60 -10.32
C ASP A 41 10.30 -28.14 -10.42
N ARG A 42 11.24 -28.82 -9.71
CA ARG A 42 11.32 -30.28 -9.72
C ARG A 42 10.34 -30.91 -8.74
N ASN A 43 10.08 -30.20 -7.63
CA ASN A 43 9.23 -30.66 -6.54
C ASN A 43 8.21 -29.57 -6.17
N LYS A 44 7.05 -30.00 -5.64
CA LYS A 44 6.12 -29.12 -4.94
C LYS A 44 6.60 -28.90 -3.50
N PRO A 45 6.37 -27.72 -2.91
CA PRO A 45 6.70 -27.46 -1.51
C PRO A 45 5.84 -28.35 -0.61
N SER A 46 6.43 -28.82 0.49
CA SER A 46 5.67 -29.53 1.52
C SER A 46 4.80 -28.54 2.30
N PHE A 47 3.77 -29.05 2.98
CA PHE A 47 2.96 -28.25 3.90
C PHE A 47 3.83 -27.55 4.96
N GLU A 48 4.80 -28.26 5.54
CA GLU A 48 5.72 -27.69 6.53
C GLU A 48 6.55 -26.54 5.96
N LEU A 49 7.02 -26.64 4.72
CA LEU A 49 7.75 -25.56 4.05
C LEU A 49 6.87 -24.33 3.85
N ILE A 50 5.61 -24.51 3.45
CA ILE A 50 4.64 -23.42 3.28
C ILE A 50 4.40 -22.70 4.61
N VAL A 51 4.15 -23.45 5.69
CA VAL A 51 3.96 -22.88 7.04
C VAL A 51 5.19 -22.09 7.47
N LYS A 52 6.39 -22.66 7.34
CA LYS A 52 7.64 -21.98 7.69
C LYS A 52 7.86 -20.67 6.94
N ILE A 53 7.48 -20.62 5.66
CA ILE A 53 7.56 -19.39 4.86
C ILE A 53 6.60 -18.34 5.42
N ILE A 54 5.34 -18.70 5.65
CA ILE A 54 4.32 -17.77 6.15
C ILE A 54 4.71 -17.24 7.54
N GLU A 55 5.24 -18.08 8.43
CA GLU A 55 5.72 -17.67 9.75
C GLU A 55 6.98 -16.80 9.70
N SER A 56 7.79 -16.93 8.65
CA SER A 56 9.06 -16.18 8.51
C SER A 56 8.88 -14.79 7.89
N PHE A 57 7.79 -14.56 7.16
CA PHE A 57 7.56 -13.34 6.39
C PHE A 57 6.13 -12.84 6.57
N GLU A 58 5.94 -11.84 7.45
CA GLU A 58 4.62 -11.31 7.84
C GLU A 58 3.78 -10.77 6.69
N TRP A 59 4.40 -10.35 5.58
CA TRP A 59 3.69 -9.82 4.42
C TRP A 59 3.13 -10.92 3.51
N VAL A 60 3.57 -12.17 3.68
CA VAL A 60 3.18 -13.28 2.81
C VAL A 60 1.82 -13.81 3.25
N ASP A 61 0.80 -13.51 2.45
CA ASP A 61 -0.53 -14.08 2.62
C ASP A 61 -0.58 -15.55 2.18
N ALA A 62 -1.25 -16.38 2.97
CA ALA A 62 -1.35 -17.81 2.73
C ALA A 62 -2.17 -18.13 1.47
N ASN A 63 -3.26 -17.39 1.23
CA ASN A 63 -4.11 -17.59 0.05
C ASN A 63 -3.35 -17.19 -1.22
N TRP A 64 -2.63 -16.08 -1.18
CA TRP A 64 -1.76 -15.67 -2.28
C TRP A 64 -0.67 -16.69 -2.55
N LEU A 65 0.04 -17.18 -1.51
CA LEU A 65 1.10 -18.17 -1.70
C LEU A 65 0.55 -19.48 -2.32
N VAL A 66 -0.57 -20.00 -1.79
CA VAL A 66 -1.11 -21.30 -2.21
C VAL A 66 -1.92 -21.21 -3.50
N MET A 67 -2.89 -20.31 -3.56
CA MET A 67 -3.85 -20.19 -4.67
C MET A 67 -3.40 -19.22 -5.76
N GLY A 68 -2.50 -18.28 -5.45
CA GLY A 68 -2.09 -17.22 -6.38
C GLY A 68 -3.08 -16.06 -6.43
N GLU A 69 -4.00 -15.98 -5.48
CA GLU A 69 -5.03 -14.95 -5.41
C GLU A 69 -4.66 -13.93 -4.35
N GLU A 70 -4.51 -12.66 -4.73
CA GLU A 70 -4.37 -11.57 -3.76
C GLU A 70 -5.60 -11.55 -2.84
N SER A 71 -5.39 -11.31 -1.54
CA SER A 71 -6.52 -11.15 -0.62
C SER A 71 -7.40 -9.96 -1.05
N ASP A 72 -8.72 -10.12 -0.98
CA ASP A 72 -9.68 -9.03 -1.26
C ASP A 72 -9.39 -7.78 -0.44
N MET A 73 -8.83 -7.94 0.76
CA MET A 73 -8.38 -6.84 1.63
C MET A 73 -7.34 -5.91 0.97
N ASP A 74 -6.42 -6.45 0.15
CA ASP A 74 -5.40 -5.62 -0.50
C ASP A 74 -5.97 -4.86 -1.70
N VAL A 75 -6.91 -5.48 -2.42
CA VAL A 75 -7.68 -4.82 -3.49
C VAL A 75 -8.53 -3.69 -2.92
N ASP A 76 -9.18 -3.91 -1.78
CA ASP A 76 -10.02 -2.91 -1.13
C ASP A 76 -9.19 -1.74 -0.55
N LYS A 77 -7.99 -2.01 -0.03
CA LYS A 77 -7.04 -0.95 0.36
C LYS A 77 -6.64 -0.09 -0.85
N LYS A 78 -6.27 -0.69 -1.97
CA LYS A 78 -5.92 0.05 -3.21
C LYS A 78 -7.08 0.94 -3.68
N LYS A 79 -8.31 0.42 -3.67
CA LYS A 79 -9.51 1.21 -3.98
C LYS A 79 -9.69 2.36 -2.99
N LEU A 80 -9.56 2.10 -1.69
CA LEU A 80 -9.68 3.12 -0.65
C LEU A 80 -8.65 4.25 -0.85
N TYR A 81 -7.38 3.91 -1.11
CA TYR A 81 -6.35 4.91 -1.41
C TYR A 81 -6.70 5.75 -2.65
N SER A 82 -7.26 5.12 -3.70
CA SER A 82 -7.69 5.85 -4.89
C SER A 82 -8.80 6.86 -4.58
N ILE A 83 -9.82 6.45 -3.81
CA ILE A 83 -10.92 7.32 -3.37
C ILE A 83 -10.41 8.49 -2.54
N ILE A 84 -9.53 8.23 -1.56
CA ILE A 84 -8.91 9.26 -0.71
C ILE A 84 -8.14 10.27 -1.58
N SER A 85 -7.34 9.78 -2.55
CA SER A 85 -6.57 10.67 -3.44
C SER A 85 -7.45 11.56 -4.31
N MET A 86 -8.59 11.05 -4.76
CA MET A 86 -9.57 11.83 -5.53
C MET A 86 -10.24 12.87 -4.65
N GLN A 87 -10.66 12.49 -3.44
CA GLN A 87 -11.28 13.40 -2.48
C GLN A 87 -10.32 14.53 -2.08
N GLN A 88 -9.03 14.23 -1.86
CA GLN A 88 -8.04 15.24 -1.52
C GLN A 88 -7.90 16.31 -2.61
N LYS A 89 -7.88 15.90 -3.89
CA LYS A 89 -7.87 16.85 -5.03
C LYS A 89 -9.12 17.71 -5.07
N THR A 90 -10.28 17.13 -4.79
CA THR A 90 -11.54 17.87 -4.72
C THR A 90 -11.51 18.91 -3.60
N ILE A 91 -11.03 18.53 -2.41
CA ILE A 91 -10.89 19.42 -1.25
C ILE A 91 -9.93 20.58 -1.58
N GLU A 92 -8.79 20.31 -2.21
CA GLU A 92 -7.85 21.36 -2.60
C GLU A 92 -8.47 22.36 -3.59
N SER A 93 -9.25 21.86 -4.56
CA SER A 93 -9.96 22.74 -5.51
C SER A 93 -11.04 23.56 -4.84
N GLN A 94 -11.75 22.98 -3.87
CA GLN A 94 -12.76 23.67 -3.07
C GLN A 94 -12.12 24.75 -2.21
N GLN A 95 -11.00 24.45 -1.54
CA GLN A 95 -10.27 25.40 -0.70
C GLN A 95 -9.83 26.62 -1.50
N LYS A 96 -9.25 26.42 -2.70
CA LYS A 96 -8.90 27.53 -3.61
C LYS A 96 -10.10 28.39 -4.01
N THR A 97 -11.28 27.79 -4.12
CA THR A 97 -12.51 28.51 -4.46
C THR A 97 -13.00 29.32 -3.26
N ILE A 98 -12.98 28.73 -2.07
CA ILE A 98 -13.29 29.41 -0.81
C ILE A 98 -12.38 30.63 -0.64
N ASP A 99 -11.06 30.46 -0.75
CA ASP A 99 -10.09 31.54 -0.58
C ASP A 99 -10.39 32.74 -1.51
N ARG A 100 -10.70 32.47 -2.79
CA ARG A 100 -11.07 33.51 -3.77
C ARG A 100 -12.35 34.25 -3.41
N LEU A 101 -13.37 33.53 -2.96
CA LEU A 101 -14.65 34.12 -2.59
C LEU A 101 -14.53 34.93 -1.30
N THR A 102 -13.76 34.43 -0.32
CA THR A 102 -13.46 35.14 0.92
C THR A 102 -12.72 36.45 0.64
N SER A 103 -11.72 36.46 -0.23
CA SER A 103 -11.02 37.69 -0.63
C SER A 103 -11.97 38.73 -1.23
N LYS A 104 -12.85 38.32 -2.15
CA LYS A 104 -13.85 39.24 -2.76
C LYS A 104 -14.80 39.82 -1.73
N LEU A 105 -15.28 39.00 -0.80
CA LEU A 105 -16.22 39.46 0.23
C LEU A 105 -15.58 40.49 1.16
N VAL A 106 -14.29 40.35 1.48
CA VAL A 106 -13.54 41.32 2.28
C VAL A 106 -13.33 42.64 1.53
N GLU A 107 -13.09 42.60 0.22
CA GLU A 107 -12.95 43.81 -0.62
C GLU A 107 -14.28 44.58 -0.75
N ASP A 108 -15.41 43.89 -0.78
CA ASP A 108 -16.75 44.46 -0.91
C ASP A 108 -17.37 44.92 0.42
N LEU A 109 -16.68 44.73 1.56
CA LEU A 109 -17.13 45.29 2.83
C LEU A 109 -17.04 46.82 2.76
N PRO A 110 -18.15 47.55 2.94
CA PRO A 110 -18.06 48.98 3.12
C PRO A 110 -17.22 49.23 4.38
N GLU A 111 -16.18 50.07 4.24
CA GLU A 111 -15.48 50.70 5.37
C GLU A 111 -16.55 51.27 6.30
N GLU A 112 -16.90 50.52 7.35
CA GLU A 112 -17.89 50.96 8.30
C GLU A 112 -17.35 52.24 8.89
N SER A 113 -18.10 53.30 8.59
CA SER A 113 -17.66 54.67 8.67
C SER A 113 -16.96 54.95 10.00
N SER A 114 -15.69 55.32 9.94
CA SER A 114 -15.04 56.15 10.95
C SER A 114 -15.67 57.55 10.93
N LYS A 115 -16.98 57.64 11.23
CA LYS A 115 -17.66 58.91 11.46
C LYS A 115 -17.26 59.41 12.85
N LYS A 116 -16.28 60.30 12.84
CA LYS A 116 -16.08 61.44 13.75
C LYS A 116 -17.01 61.44 14.97
N VAL A 117 -16.49 61.04 16.12
CA VAL A 117 -16.92 61.65 17.39
C VAL A 117 -16.17 62.96 17.51
N ALA A 118 -16.69 63.99 16.85
CA ALA A 118 -16.40 65.38 17.17
C ALA A 118 -17.72 66.02 17.62
N SER A 119 -17.88 66.14 18.93
CA SER A 119 -18.82 67.05 19.60
C SER A 119 -18.46 67.00 21.10
N ALA A 120 -17.67 67.95 21.60
CA ALA A 120 -18.13 69.23 22.17
C ALA A 120 -18.85 69.05 23.50
N GLY A 121 -18.21 69.55 24.57
CA GLY A 121 -18.66 69.53 25.97
C GLY A 121 -17.48 69.75 26.90
#